data_AF-A0A6N9DIS8-F1
#
_entry.id   AF-A0A6N9DIS8-F1
#
_cell.length_a   1.000
_cell.length_b   1.000
_cell.length_c   1.000
_cell.angle_alpha   90.00
_cell.angle_beta   90.00
_cell.angle_gamma   90.00
#
_symmetry.space_group_name_H-M   'P 1'
#
loop_
_entity.id
_entity.type
_entity.pdbx_description
1 polymer ?
#
loop_
_entity_poly.entity_id
_entity_poly.type
_entity_poly.pdbx_seq_one_letter_code
_entity_poly.pdbx_strand_id
1 'polypeptide(L)'
;MRAASARLNDFDIVTTQMALVETLASQAGSGDRARLAATRLVERLAESPQVEIIPKIDAQFQAALEGYAARPDQRWSLTDCASFIVIEERDVAGMSVTRAGCRARRAVRVTSSLRSLSTPRVF
;
A
#
# COMPACT_ATOMS: atom_id res chain seq x y z
N MET A 1 -12.34 -9.49 -23.45
CA MET A 1 -13.49 -10.19 -22.83
C MET A 1 -13.01 -11.01 -21.64
N ARG A 2 -13.22 -10.52 -20.41
CA ARG A 2 -13.24 -11.23 -19.12
C ARG A 2 -13.37 -10.14 -18.05
N ALA A 3 -14.36 -10.26 -17.16
CA ALA A 3 -14.50 -9.37 -16.00
C ALA A 3 -13.78 -10.00 -14.81
N ALA A 4 -13.04 -9.20 -14.02
CA ALA A 4 -12.28 -9.68 -12.87
C ALA A 4 -12.77 -9.09 -11.53
N SER A 5 -14.05 -8.69 -11.46
CA SER A 5 -14.70 -8.14 -10.26
C SER A 5 -14.76 -9.17 -9.11
N ALA A 6 -13.67 -9.29 -8.34
CA ALA A 6 -13.46 -10.37 -7.37
C ALA A 6 -13.17 -9.86 -5.95
N ARG A 7 -14.16 -10.04 -5.06
CA ARG A 7 -13.99 -10.27 -3.60
C ARG A 7 -13.39 -9.16 -2.72
N LEU A 8 -13.59 -7.88 -3.02
CA LEU A 8 -13.40 -6.82 -2.00
C LEU A 8 -14.51 -6.74 -0.94
N ASN A 9 -15.49 -7.65 -0.95
CA ASN A 9 -16.60 -7.64 0.01
C ASN A 9 -16.26 -8.23 1.38
N ASP A 10 -15.17 -9.01 1.50
CA ASP A 10 -14.87 -9.80 2.70
C ASP A 10 -13.89 -9.09 3.67
N PHE A 11 -13.21 -8.01 3.23
CA PHE A 11 -12.18 -7.30 4.00
C PHE A 11 -12.38 -5.76 3.95
N ASP A 12 -12.42 -5.11 5.11
CA ASP A 12 -12.52 -3.64 5.23
C ASP A 12 -11.22 -2.90 4.85
N ILE A 13 -10.08 -3.59 4.94
CA ILE A 13 -8.74 -3.06 4.68
C ILE A 13 -7.94 -4.09 3.89
N VAL A 14 -7.25 -3.64 2.84
CA VAL A 14 -6.22 -4.42 2.15
C VAL A 14 -4.89 -3.66 2.24
N THR A 15 -3.82 -4.36 2.55
CA THR A 15 -2.45 -3.82 2.61
C THR A 15 -1.45 -4.82 2.03
N THR A 16 -0.24 -4.37 1.71
CA THR A 16 0.84 -5.21 1.19
C THR A 16 1.93 -5.39 2.25
N GLN A 17 2.64 -6.52 2.23
CA GLN A 17 3.83 -6.69 3.06
C GLN A 17 4.88 -5.58 2.80
N MET A 18 4.99 -5.09 1.57
CA MET A 18 5.85 -3.94 1.21
C MET A 18 5.49 -2.67 2.00
N ALA A 19 4.19 -2.34 2.12
CA ALA A 19 3.73 -1.19 2.90
C ALA A 19 3.96 -1.35 4.41
N LEU A 20 3.88 -2.57 4.93
CA LEU A 20 4.21 -2.88 6.33
C LEU A 20 5.72 -2.77 6.60
N VAL A 21 6.57 -3.25 5.67
CA VAL A 21 8.03 -3.09 5.72
C VAL A 21 8.42 -1.60 5.69
N GLU A 22 7.83 -0.79 4.80
CA GLU A 22 8.08 0.66 4.77
C GLU A 22 7.66 1.33 6.08
N THR A 23 6.49 0.95 6.62
CA THR A 23 6.00 1.47 7.91
C THR A 23 6.96 1.15 9.06
N LEU A 24 7.44 -0.09 9.15
CA LEU A 24 8.44 -0.51 10.16
C LEU A 24 9.78 0.21 9.98
N ALA A 25 10.29 0.29 8.74
CA ALA A 25 11.54 0.97 8.41
C ALA A 25 11.50 2.47 8.76
N SER A 26 10.38 3.15 8.50
CA SER A 26 10.18 4.56 8.83
C SER A 26 10.28 4.86 10.33
N GLN A 27 10.11 3.85 11.20
CA GLN A 27 10.18 3.98 12.66
C GLN A 27 11.49 3.43 13.26
N ALA A 28 12.43 2.94 12.45
CA ALA A 28 13.69 2.37 12.95
C ALA A 28 14.54 3.39 13.72
N GLY A 29 14.57 4.65 13.26
CA GLY A 29 15.27 5.75 13.94
C GLY A 29 14.48 6.43 15.07
N SER A 30 13.20 6.08 15.26
CA SER A 30 12.28 6.78 16.18
C SER A 30 12.36 6.31 17.65
N GLY A 31 13.33 5.44 17.97
CA GLY A 31 13.53 4.89 19.32
C GLY A 31 12.56 3.78 19.71
N ASP A 32 12.86 3.07 20.80
CA ASP A 32 12.24 1.79 21.14
C ASP A 32 10.73 1.84 21.35
N ARG A 33 10.20 2.95 21.89
CA ARG A 33 8.75 3.14 22.04
C ARG A 33 8.03 3.19 20.69
N ALA A 34 8.62 3.84 19.69
CA ALA A 34 8.04 3.91 18.35
C ALA A 34 8.19 2.58 17.59
N ARG A 35 9.34 1.91 17.73
CA ARG A 35 9.56 0.56 17.18
C ARG A 35 8.55 -0.44 17.75
N LEU A 36 8.38 -0.49 19.07
CA LEU A 36 7.39 -1.37 19.72
C LEU A 36 5.94 -1.04 19.30
N ALA A 37 5.61 0.25 19.15
CA ALA A 37 4.29 0.66 18.66
C ALA A 37 4.05 0.25 17.20
N ALA A 38 5.09 0.29 16.36
CA ALA A 38 5.02 -0.15 14.96
C ALA A 38 4.89 -1.67 14.84
N THR A 39 5.64 -2.46 15.62
CA THR A 39 5.47 -3.92 15.68
C THR A 39 4.05 -4.29 16.10
N ARG A 40 3.54 -3.69 17.18
CA ARG A 40 2.16 -3.90 17.67
C ARG A 40 1.07 -3.46 16.71
N LEU A 41 1.37 -2.53 15.80
CA LEU A 41 0.45 -2.20 14.70
C LEU A 41 0.41 -3.33 13.67
N VAL A 42 1.56 -3.89 13.28
CA VAL A 42 1.65 -5.00 12.32
C VAL A 42 1.02 -6.27 12.88
N GLU A 43 1.31 -6.63 14.14
CA GLU A 43 0.71 -7.77 14.84
C GLU A 43 -0.82 -7.70 14.80
N ARG A 44 -1.39 -6.57 15.24
CA ARG A 44 -2.85 -6.37 15.28
C ARG A 44 -3.52 -6.22 13.92
N LEU A 45 -2.75 -5.99 12.84
CA LEU A 45 -3.27 -6.07 11.46
C LEU A 45 -3.29 -7.51 10.98
N ALA A 46 -2.27 -8.32 11.30
CA ALA A 46 -2.21 -9.74 10.93
C ALA A 46 -3.21 -10.62 11.71
N GLU A 47 -3.54 -10.24 12.94
CA GLU A 47 -4.58 -10.90 13.76
C GLU A 47 -6.02 -10.54 13.35
N SER A 48 -6.23 -9.53 12.49
CA SER A 48 -7.56 -9.02 12.19
C SER A 48 -8.20 -9.72 10.99
N PRO A 49 -9.35 -10.41 11.15
CA PRO A 49 -10.04 -11.06 10.03
C PRO A 49 -10.65 -10.07 9.03
N GLN A 50 -10.63 -8.76 9.33
CA GLN A 50 -11.09 -7.68 8.45
C GLN A 50 -9.97 -7.08 7.58
N VAL A 51 -8.75 -7.63 7.68
CA VAL A 51 -7.55 -7.12 7.00
C VAL A 51 -6.93 -8.19 6.10
N GLU A 52 -6.89 -7.95 4.79
CA GLU A 52 -6.05 -8.75 3.88
C GLU A 52 -4.62 -8.18 3.87
N ILE A 53 -3.62 -9.03 4.16
CA ILE A 53 -2.20 -8.71 3.98
C ILE A 53 -1.67 -9.48 2.77
N ILE A 54 -1.54 -8.79 1.63
CA ILE A 54 -1.03 -9.37 0.39
C ILE A 54 0.48 -9.64 0.53
N PRO A 55 0.94 -10.89 0.32
CA PRO A 55 2.34 -11.27 0.50
C PRO A 55 3.24 -10.75 -0.63
N LYS A 56 4.49 -10.42 -0.33
CA LYS A 56 5.46 -9.97 -1.32
C LYS A 56 6.01 -11.15 -2.12
N ILE A 57 5.45 -11.43 -3.30
CA ILE A 57 6.08 -12.34 -4.27
C ILE A 57 7.17 -11.62 -5.08
N ASP A 58 8.10 -12.36 -5.70
CA ASP A 58 9.25 -11.75 -6.39
C ASP A 58 8.87 -11.12 -7.74
N ALA A 59 7.82 -11.63 -8.41
CA ALA A 59 7.28 -11.03 -9.63
C ALA A 59 6.77 -9.59 -9.39
N GLN A 60 6.05 -9.34 -8.29
CA GLN A 60 5.60 -8.00 -7.89
C GLN A 60 6.78 -7.07 -7.57
N PHE A 61 7.87 -7.58 -6.98
CA PHE A 61 9.09 -6.80 -6.75
C PHE A 61 9.76 -6.39 -8.07
N GLN A 62 9.89 -7.33 -9.02
CA GLN A 62 10.51 -7.07 -10.32
C GLN A 62 9.69 -6.06 -11.14
N ALA A 63 8.37 -6.24 -11.24
CA ALA A 63 7.48 -5.29 -11.90
C ALA A 63 7.50 -3.91 -11.21
N ALA A 64 7.60 -3.87 -9.87
CA ALA A 64 7.72 -2.60 -9.14
C ALA A 64 9.05 -1.88 -9.42
N LEU A 65 10.14 -2.63 -9.58
CA LEU A 65 11.46 -2.11 -9.92
C LEU A 65 11.48 -1.51 -11.34
N GLU A 66 10.86 -2.20 -12.30
CA GLU A 66 10.65 -1.69 -13.66
C GLU A 66 9.76 -0.43 -13.66
N GLY A 67 8.63 -0.47 -12.93
CA GLY A 67 7.71 0.66 -12.79
C GLY A 67 8.30 1.88 -12.06
N TYR A 68 9.28 1.68 -11.18
CA TYR A 68 10.08 2.71 -10.52
C TYR A 68 11.14 3.29 -11.48
N ALA A 69 11.89 2.45 -12.17
CA ALA A 69 12.90 2.88 -13.15
C ALA A 69 12.30 3.67 -14.33
N ALA A 70 11.06 3.34 -14.72
CA ALA A 70 10.33 4.02 -15.80
C ALA A 70 9.79 5.42 -15.43
N ARG A 71 9.87 5.86 -14.17
CA ARG A 71 9.27 7.13 -13.69
C ARG A 71 10.23 7.98 -12.84
N PRO A 72 11.42 8.34 -13.36
CA PRO A 72 12.45 9.09 -12.62
C PRO A 72 12.06 10.54 -12.29
N ASP A 73 11.01 11.05 -12.93
CA ASP A 73 10.38 12.35 -12.70
C ASP A 73 9.52 12.38 -11.42
N GLN A 74 9.07 11.23 -10.93
CA GLN A 74 8.08 11.12 -9.87
C GLN A 74 8.70 10.63 -8.55
N ARG A 75 8.35 11.31 -7.44
CA ARG A 75 8.83 11.00 -6.08
C ARG A 75 8.08 9.80 -5.46
N TRP A 76 7.96 8.72 -6.22
CA TRP A 76 7.36 7.47 -5.77
C TRP A 76 8.43 6.58 -5.16
N SER A 77 8.10 5.87 -4.08
CA SER A 77 8.94 4.78 -3.57
C SER A 77 8.65 3.48 -4.33
N LEU A 78 9.57 2.51 -4.21
CA LEU A 78 9.34 1.15 -4.70
C LEU A 78 8.07 0.51 -4.07
N THR A 79 7.71 0.92 -2.85
CA THR A 79 6.49 0.49 -2.15
C THR A 79 5.23 1.09 -2.77
N ASP A 80 5.27 2.33 -3.24
CA ASP A 80 4.16 2.94 -4.00
C ASP A 80 3.97 2.19 -5.33
N CYS A 81 5.06 1.94 -6.07
CA CYS A 81 5.03 1.17 -7.32
C CYS A 81 4.45 -0.24 -7.14
N ALA A 82 4.90 -0.97 -6.11
CA ALA A 82 4.36 -2.29 -5.77
C ALA A 82 2.88 -2.23 -5.35
N SER A 83 2.43 -1.12 -4.75
CA SER A 83 1.02 -0.92 -4.39
C SER A 83 0.14 -0.65 -5.61
N PHE A 84 0.64 0.04 -6.64
CA PHE A 84 -0.10 0.22 -7.89
C PHE A 84 -0.28 -1.09 -8.65
N ILE A 85 0.76 -1.92 -8.75
CA ILE A 85 0.69 -3.26 -9.38
C ILE A 85 -0.37 -4.12 -8.69
N VAL A 86 -0.45 -4.11 -7.36
CA VAL A 86 -1.49 -4.84 -6.61
C VAL A 86 -2.91 -4.32 -6.89
N ILE A 87 -3.08 -3.02 -7.21
CA ILE A 87 -4.38 -2.44 -7.60
C ILE A 87 -4.75 -2.85 -9.03
N GLU A 88 -3.77 -2.88 -9.95
CA GLU A 88 -3.93 -3.34 -11.34
C GLU A 88 -4.22 -4.86 -11.40
N GLU A 89 -3.48 -5.69 -10.66
CA GLU A 89 -3.69 -7.14 -10.52
C GLU A 89 -5.07 -7.51 -9.95
N ARG A 90 -5.73 -6.58 -9.25
CA ARG A 90 -7.03 -6.78 -8.59
C ARG A 90 -8.22 -6.16 -9.35
N ASP A 91 -8.02 -5.41 -10.44
CA ASP A 91 -9.08 -4.78 -11.27
C ASP A 91 -10.09 -3.93 -10.48
N VAL A 92 -9.61 -3.11 -9.53
CA VAL A 92 -10.45 -2.46 -8.50
C VAL A 92 -10.27 -0.94 -8.43
N ALA A 93 -11.05 -0.24 -9.25
CA ALA A 93 -11.12 1.23 -9.33
C ALA A 93 -11.53 1.96 -8.02
N GLY A 94 -11.80 1.23 -6.92
CA GLY A 94 -12.09 1.80 -5.60
C GLY A 94 -10.89 1.82 -4.63
N MET A 95 -9.75 1.19 -4.95
CA MET A 95 -8.58 1.20 -4.07
C MET A 95 -7.82 2.52 -4.16
N SER A 96 -7.47 3.09 -2.99
CA SER A 96 -6.74 4.37 -2.91
C SER A 96 -5.66 4.39 -1.82
N VAL A 97 -4.43 4.58 -2.28
CA VAL A 97 -3.21 4.67 -1.49
C VAL A 97 -3.27 5.98 -0.66
N THR A 98 -3.25 5.90 0.69
CA THR A 98 -3.59 7.02 1.64
C THR A 98 -2.61 7.27 2.83
N ARG A 99 -1.90 6.24 3.34
CA ARG A 99 -0.78 6.25 4.34
C ARG A 99 -1.07 6.01 5.84
N ALA A 100 -0.14 5.29 6.47
CA ALA A 100 -0.11 4.82 7.86
C ALA A 100 0.10 5.94 8.90
N GLY A 101 -0.84 6.88 8.96
CA GLY A 101 -0.86 7.96 9.96
C GLY A 101 -2.14 8.79 9.96
N CYS A 102 -2.94 8.74 8.89
CA CYS A 102 -4.15 9.54 8.79
C CYS A 102 -5.34 8.94 9.57
N ARG A 103 -5.86 9.69 10.55
CA ARG A 103 -7.12 9.36 11.27
C ARG A 103 -8.33 9.91 10.50
N ALA A 104 -9.08 9.03 9.84
CA ALA A 104 -10.41 9.32 9.30
C ALA A 104 -11.43 8.26 9.75
N ARG A 105 -12.65 8.67 10.13
CA ARG A 105 -13.76 7.75 10.47
C ARG A 105 -14.51 7.36 9.20
N ARG A 106 -14.77 6.05 8.99
CA ARG A 106 -15.45 5.46 7.81
C ARG A 106 -14.88 5.87 6.44
N ALA A 107 -13.82 5.16 6.02
CA ALA A 107 -13.43 4.99 4.62
C ALA A 107 -12.50 3.74 4.53
N VAL A 108 -12.60 2.98 3.43
CA VAL A 108 -11.60 1.95 3.05
C VAL A 108 -10.27 2.66 2.79
N ARG A 109 -9.13 2.10 3.25
CA ARG A 109 -7.90 2.89 3.45
C ARG A 109 -6.59 2.13 3.14
N VAL A 110 -5.96 2.40 1.98
CA VAL A 110 -4.67 1.79 1.55
C VAL A 110 -3.46 2.74 1.83
N THR A 111 -2.20 2.33 1.57
CA THR A 111 -0.96 2.67 2.34
C THR A 111 -0.01 3.88 2.04
N SER A 112 -0.23 4.92 1.21
CA SER A 112 0.78 6.02 1.01
C SER A 112 0.25 7.41 0.51
N SER A 113 0.98 8.53 0.67
CA SER A 113 0.65 9.88 0.11
C SER A 113 1.68 10.99 0.46
N LEU A 114 2.04 11.87 -0.50
CA LEU A 114 2.59 13.22 -0.18
C LEU A 114 2.41 14.29 -1.30
N ARG A 115 1.26 14.99 -1.27
CA ARG A 115 1.11 16.45 -1.49
C ARG A 115 1.89 17.13 -2.65
N SER A 116 1.26 17.23 -3.83
CA SER A 116 0.97 18.53 -4.46
C SER A 116 -0.15 18.42 -5.50
N LEU A 117 -0.80 19.54 -5.81
CA LEU A 117 -1.84 19.66 -6.84
C LEU A 117 -1.20 19.82 -8.23
N SER A 118 -1.43 18.89 -9.16
CA SER A 118 -1.93 19.20 -10.50
C SER A 118 -2.32 17.93 -11.26
N THR A 119 -3.53 17.91 -11.83
CA THR A 119 -3.82 17.21 -13.08
C THR A 119 -3.16 17.98 -14.25
N PRO A 120 -2.85 17.40 -15.44
CA PRO A 120 -3.77 16.52 -16.17
C PRO A 120 -3.19 15.38 -17.03
N ARG A 121 -4.13 14.55 -17.53
CA ARG A 121 -4.10 13.79 -18.80
C ARG A 121 -2.93 12.83 -19.06
N VAL A 122 -3.26 11.56 -18.81
CA VAL A 122 -3.09 10.44 -19.76
C VAL A 122 -2.84 10.88 -21.21
N PHE A 123 -1.71 10.41 -21.76
CA PHE A 123 -1.56 9.90 -23.12
C PHE A 123 -0.48 8.80 -23.10
#